data_AF-A0A0R3WU92-F1
#
_entry.id   AF-A0A0R3WU92-F1
#
_cell.length_a   1.000
_cell.length_b   1.000
_cell.length_c   1.000
_cell.angle_alpha   90.00
_cell.angle_beta   90.00
_cell.angle_gamma   90.00
#
_symmetry.space_group_name_H-M   'P 1'
#
loop_
_entity.id
_entity.type
_entity.pdbx_description
1 polymer ?
#
loop_
_entity_poly.entity_id
_entity_poly.type
_entity_poly.pdbx_seq_one_letter_code
_entity_poly.pdbx_strand_id
1 'polypeptide(L)'
;MYLRRRDAVVCDSSITFQNGKVLEISFRFLAHPQYDVLVQLLYNFDGCVGVENTDILVDNLSENNFYALSDRIHHSEYFIQHVEMNADDTYFVVFRPRIN
;
A
#
# COMPACT_ATOMS: atom_id res chain seq x y z
N MET A 1 -3.29 -20.58 4.21
CA MET A 1 -3.00 -20.15 2.82
C MET A 1 -1.97 -19.04 2.94
N TYR A 2 -0.70 -19.34 2.68
CA TYR A 2 0.39 -18.37 2.79
C TYR A 2 0.45 -17.58 1.48
N LEU A 3 0.18 -16.28 1.54
CA LEU A 3 0.40 -15.35 0.43
C LEU A 3 1.89 -15.39 0.06
N ARG A 4 2.24 -15.98 -1.08
CA ARG A 4 3.62 -15.99 -1.59
C ARG A 4 3.95 -14.65 -2.24
N ARG A 5 4.37 -13.70 -1.41
CA ARG A 5 5.46 -12.73 -1.53
C ARG A 5 5.86 -12.04 -2.85
N ARG A 6 5.68 -12.56 -4.07
CA ARG A 6 6.37 -11.97 -5.26
C ARG A 6 5.63 -11.94 -6.60
N ASP A 7 4.47 -12.58 -6.73
CA ASP A 7 3.77 -12.66 -8.03
C ASP A 7 2.52 -11.75 -8.13
N ALA A 8 2.12 -11.01 -7.08
CA ALA A 8 0.71 -10.58 -6.95
C ALA A 8 0.42 -9.06 -6.96
N VAL A 9 1.40 -8.18 -6.75
CA VAL A 9 1.15 -6.73 -6.84
C VAL A 9 1.39 -6.29 -8.28
N VAL A 10 0.38 -6.47 -9.13
CA VAL A 10 0.41 -5.99 -10.51
C VAL A 10 -0.01 -4.53 -10.52
N CYS A 11 0.95 -3.63 -10.71
CA CYS A 11 0.69 -2.21 -10.92
C CYS A 11 0.64 -1.92 -12.43
N ASP A 12 -0.54 -1.51 -12.91
CA ASP A 12 -0.80 -1.28 -14.34
C ASP A 12 -0.98 0.21 -14.68
N SER A 13 -1.01 1.07 -13.65
CA SER A 13 -1.28 2.50 -13.78
C SER A 13 -0.45 3.29 -12.76
N SER A 14 -0.40 4.61 -12.92
CA SER A 14 0.29 5.49 -11.97
C SER A 14 -0.52 6.75 -11.64
N ILE A 15 -0.32 7.26 -10.42
CA ILE A 15 -0.78 8.57 -9.98
C ILE A 15 0.46 9.43 -9.73
N THR A 16 0.53 10.60 -10.35
CA THR A 16 1.58 11.58 -10.08
C THR A 16 1.07 12.64 -9.13
N PHE A 17 1.73 12.80 -7.99
CA PHE A 17 1.42 13.84 -7.00
C PHE A 17 2.04 15.18 -7.40
N GLN A 18 1.52 16.29 -6.85
CA GLN A 18 1.99 17.66 -7.15
C GLN A 18 3.48 17.88 -6.87
N ASN A 19 4.08 17.07 -6.00
CA ASN A 19 5.49 17.13 -5.64
C ASN A 19 6.40 16.25 -6.50
N GLY A 20 5.87 15.65 -7.57
CA GLY A 20 6.63 14.84 -8.53
C GLY A 20 6.78 13.36 -8.14
N LYS A 21 6.26 12.93 -6.99
CA LYS A 21 6.25 11.51 -6.62
C LYS A 21 5.23 10.73 -7.44
N VAL A 22 5.56 9.47 -7.71
CA VAL A 22 4.74 8.58 -8.54
C VAL A 22 4.34 7.37 -7.71
N LEU A 23 3.04 7.21 -7.51
CA LEU A 23 2.46 6.02 -6.91
C LEU A 23 2.03 5.07 -8.04
N GLU A 24 2.67 3.91 -8.12
CA GLU A 24 2.23 2.86 -9.03
C GLU A 24 1.07 2.09 -8.38
N ILE A 25 0.00 1.87 -9.13
CA ILE A 25 -1.23 1.28 -8.61
C ILE A 25 -1.81 0.23 -9.56
N SER A 26 -2.45 -0.78 -8.99
CA SER A 26 -3.31 -1.70 -9.74
C SER A 26 -4.64 -1.03 -10.14
N PHE A 27 -5.28 -1.47 -11.23
CA PHE A 27 -6.62 -0.98 -11.59
C PHE A 27 -7.67 -1.20 -10.50
N ARG A 28 -7.53 -2.26 -9.71
CA ARG A 28 -8.44 -2.56 -8.59
C ARG A 28 -8.40 -1.51 -7.50
N PHE A 29 -7.26 -0.83 -7.34
CA PHE A 29 -7.11 0.28 -6.41
C PHE A 29 -8.03 1.44 -6.78
N LEU A 30 -8.10 1.80 -8.07
CA LEU A 30 -8.98 2.88 -8.57
C LEU A 30 -10.47 2.59 -8.34
N ALA A 31 -10.85 1.31 -8.36
CA ALA A 31 -12.23 0.88 -8.15
C ALA A 31 -12.56 0.61 -6.67
N HIS A 32 -11.61 0.81 -5.75
CA HIS A 32 -11.82 0.48 -4.34
C HIS A 32 -12.83 1.46 -3.69
N PRO A 33 -13.85 0.99 -2.93
CA PRO A 33 -14.87 1.85 -2.34
C PRO A 33 -14.34 2.94 -1.40
N GLN A 34 -13.15 2.73 -0.83
CA GLN A 34 -12.47 3.66 0.08
C GLN A 34 -11.28 4.37 -0.61
N TYR A 35 -11.31 4.50 -1.94
CA TYR A 35 -10.23 5.09 -2.73
C TYR A 35 -9.72 6.42 -2.15
N ASP A 36 -10.61 7.35 -1.82
CA ASP A 36 -10.21 8.66 -1.29
C ASP A 36 -9.42 8.56 0.02
N VAL A 37 -9.81 7.64 0.90
CA VAL A 37 -9.11 7.39 2.17
C VAL A 37 -7.76 6.73 1.92
N LEU A 38 -7.71 5.76 1.01
CA LEU A 38 -6.48 5.06 0.64
C LEU A 38 -5.45 6.00 0.00
N VAL A 39 -5.88 6.92 -0.87
CA VAL A 39 -5.00 7.93 -1.46
C VAL A 39 -4.41 8.85 -0.40
N GLN A 40 -5.19 9.24 0.62
CA GLN A 40 -4.68 10.03 1.73
C GLN A 40 -3.67 9.25 2.58
N LEU A 41 -3.98 8.00 2.90
CA LEU A 41 -3.05 7.12 3.62
C LEU A 41 -1.75 6.96 2.85
N LEU A 42 -1.84 6.80 1.52
CA LEU A 42 -0.71 6.53 0.63
C LEU A 42 -0.10 7.80 0.00
N TYR A 43 -0.48 8.97 0.48
CA TYR A 43 -0.03 10.24 -0.09
C TYR A 43 1.49 10.39 0.03
N ASN A 44 2.14 10.86 -1.04
CA ASN A 44 3.57 11.16 -1.05
C ASN A 44 4.47 9.93 -0.81
N PHE A 45 4.06 8.77 -1.29
CA PHE A 45 4.89 7.57 -1.32
C PHE A 45 5.30 7.19 -2.73
N ASP A 46 6.49 6.59 -2.81
CA ASP A 46 6.99 5.88 -3.97
C ASP A 46 6.90 4.39 -3.63
N GLY A 47 6.23 3.61 -4.49
CA GLY A 47 5.96 2.20 -4.28
C GLY A 47 4.86 1.68 -5.21
N CYS A 48 4.65 0.37 -5.18
CA CYS A 48 3.61 -0.30 -5.96
C CYS A 48 2.49 -0.76 -5.02
N VAL A 49 1.24 -0.37 -5.35
CA VAL A 49 0.05 -0.63 -4.53
C VAL A 49 -0.95 -1.50 -5.29
N GLY A 50 -1.26 -2.64 -4.70
CA GLY A 50 -2.25 -3.60 -5.18
C GLY A 50 -3.45 -3.70 -4.26
N VAL A 51 -4.51 -4.28 -4.79
CA VAL A 51 -5.69 -4.66 -4.00
C VAL A 51 -6.08 -6.10 -4.32
N GLU A 52 -6.19 -6.92 -3.27
CA GLU A 52 -6.71 -8.28 -3.34
C GLU A 52 -7.84 -8.45 -2.31
N ASN A 53 -9.07 -8.60 -2.79
CA ASN A 53 -10.26 -8.56 -1.93
C ASN A 53 -10.33 -7.24 -1.13
N THR A 54 -10.24 -7.33 0.20
CA THR A 54 -10.17 -6.17 1.12
C THR A 54 -8.75 -5.82 1.55
N ASP A 55 -7.75 -6.60 1.10
CA ASP A 55 -6.36 -6.42 1.43
C ASP A 55 -5.71 -5.41 0.49
N ILE A 56 -5.06 -4.43 1.09
CA ILE A 56 -4.21 -3.47 0.40
C ILE A 56 -2.79 -3.96 0.55
N LEU A 57 -2.13 -4.17 -0.59
CA LEU A 57 -0.77 -4.65 -0.68
C LEU A 57 0.10 -3.48 -1.12
N VAL A 58 1.15 -3.18 -0.37
CA VAL A 58 2.13 -2.14 -0.70
C VAL A 58 3.50 -2.79 -0.76
N ASP A 59 4.16 -2.68 -1.90
CA ASP A 59 5.49 -3.23 -2.13
C ASP A 59 6.49 -2.12 -2.47
N ASN A 60 7.78 -2.45 -2.35
CA ASN A 60 8.92 -1.56 -2.56
C ASN A 60 8.87 -0.29 -1.71
N LEU A 61 8.34 -0.39 -0.49
CA LEU A 61 8.24 0.75 0.42
C LEU A 61 9.59 0.98 1.12
N SER A 62 10.21 2.14 0.96
CA SER A 62 11.42 2.48 1.72
C SER A 62 11.15 2.56 3.23
N GLU A 63 12.18 2.40 4.06
CA GLU A 63 12.06 2.46 5.53
C GLU A 63 11.33 3.72 6.02
N ASN A 64 11.70 4.90 5.52
CA ASN A 64 11.06 6.16 5.88
C ASN A 64 9.57 6.20 5.47
N ASN A 65 9.24 5.66 4.29
CA ASN A 65 7.85 5.57 3.84
C ASN A 65 7.06 4.54 4.66
N PHE A 66 7.69 3.44 5.08
CA PHE A 66 7.09 2.43 5.96
C PHE A 66 6.69 3.03 7.31
N TYR A 67 7.59 3.73 7.97
CA TYR A 67 7.27 4.34 9.27
C TYR A 67 6.17 5.39 9.15
N ALA A 68 6.20 6.23 8.11
CA ALA A 68 5.16 7.21 7.85
C ALA A 68 3.81 6.54 7.53
N LEU A 69 3.79 5.46 6.75
CA LEU A 69 2.57 4.71 6.46
C LEU A 69 2.03 4.04 7.74
N SER A 70 2.90 3.44 8.55
CA SER A 70 2.52 2.79 9.79
C SER A 70 1.89 3.76 10.78
N ASP A 71 2.44 4.96 10.90
CA ASP A 71 1.87 6.02 11.75
C ASP A 71 0.49 6.46 11.26
N ARG A 72 0.31 6.66 9.94
CA ARG A 72 -1.00 6.99 9.36
C ARG A 72 -2.02 5.87 9.55
N ILE A 73 -1.63 4.62 9.35
CA ILE A 73 -2.51 3.46 9.55
C ILE A 73 -2.93 3.37 11.02
N HIS A 74 -2.01 3.60 11.97
CA HIS A 74 -2.30 3.57 13.40
C HIS A 74 -3.42 4.53 13.81
N HIS A 75 -3.50 5.69 13.15
CA HIS A 75 -4.50 6.73 13.37
C HIS A 75 -5.71 6.64 12.42
N SER A 76 -5.92 5.48 11.78
CA SER A 76 -7.00 5.28 10.81
C SER A 76 -7.89 4.09 11.15
N GLU A 77 -8.95 3.90 10.36
CA GLU A 77 -9.82 2.72 10.37
C GLU A 77 -9.16 1.47 9.76
N TYR A 78 -7.85 1.47 9.52
CA TYR A 78 -7.12 0.31 9.01
C TYR A 78 -6.23 -0.29 10.09
N PHE A 79 -5.74 -1.50 9.84
CA PHE A 79 -4.67 -2.11 10.62
C PHE A 79 -3.71 -2.86 9.71
N ILE A 80 -2.44 -2.90 10.11
CA ILE A 80 -1.41 -3.67 9.43
C ILE A 80 -1.61 -5.14 9.80
N GLN A 81 -1.83 -5.98 8.79
CA GLN A 81 -1.98 -7.42 8.95
C GLN A 81 -0.64 -8.14 8.82
N HIS A 82 0.24 -7.65 7.94
CA HIS A 82 1.52 -8.28 7.65
C HIS A 82 2.55 -7.23 7.27
N VAL A 83 3.79 -7.44 7.72
CA VAL A 83 4.97 -6.66 7.33
C VAL A 83 6.09 -7.63 7.07
N GLU A 84 6.86 -7.31 6.04
CA GLU A 84 7.94 -8.16 5.61
C GLU A 84 9.04 -7.32 4.96
N MET A 85 10.28 -7.53 5.39
CA MET A 85 11.43 -6.80 4.85
C MET A 85 12.05 -7.59 3.69
N ASN A 86 12.18 -6.96 2.54
CA ASN A 86 12.84 -7.46 1.34
C ASN A 86 14.36 -7.42 1.50
N ALA A 87 15.08 -8.09 0.58
CA ALA A 87 16.54 -8.19 0.63
C ALA A 87 17.26 -6.87 0.27
N ASP A 88 16.54 -5.90 -0.28
CA ASP A 88 17.01 -4.58 -0.68
C ASP A 88 16.61 -3.49 0.33
N ASP A 89 16.32 -3.88 1.57
CA ASP A 89 15.89 -3.01 2.67
C ASP A 89 14.60 -2.21 2.38
N THR A 90 13.76 -2.73 1.47
CA THR A 90 12.38 -2.26 1.27
C THR A 90 11.38 -3.12 2.03
N TYR A 91 10.16 -2.63 2.18
CA TYR A 91 9.10 -3.29 2.94
C TYR A 91 7.95 -3.67 2.02
N PHE A 92 7.46 -4.89 2.20
CA PHE A 92 6.16 -5.35 1.76
C PHE A 92 5.19 -5.27 2.94
N VAL A 93 4.07 -4.59 2.75
CA VAL A 93 3.07 -4.32 3.79
C VAL A 93 1.69 -4.75 3.28
N VAL A 94 0.98 -5.52 4.09
CA VAL A 94 -0.44 -5.81 3.88
C VAL A 94 -1.24 -5.16 5.00
N PHE A 95 -2.21 -4.34 4.63
CA PHE A 95 -3.13 -3.72 5.57
C PHE A 95 -4.57 -3.78 5.08
N ARG A 96 -5.53 -3.75 5.99
CA ARG A 96 -6.95 -3.88 5.67
C ARG A 96 -7.84 -3.09 6.63
N PRO A 97 -9.09 -2.79 6.25
CA PRO A 97 -10.03 -2.09 7.13
C PRO A 97 -10.28 -2.87 8.43
N ARG A 98 -10.44 -2.15 9.54
CA ARG A 98 -10.99 -2.68 10.79
C ARG A 98 -12.47 -2.91 10.53
N ILE A 99 -12.85 -4.17 10.38
CA ILE A 99 -14.27 -4.53 10.27
C ILE A 99 -14.83 -4.45 11.70
N ASN A 100 -15.78 -3.55 11.92
CA ASN A 100 -16.64 -3.57 13.11
C ASN A 100 -17.68 -4.70 13.00
#